data_AF-A0A935ZM60-F1
#
_entry.id   AF-A0A935ZM60-F1
#
_cell.length_a   1.000
_cell.length_b   1.000
_cell.length_c   1.000
_cell.angle_alpha   90.00
_cell.angle_beta   90.00
_cell.angle_gamma   90.00
#
_symmetry.space_group_name_H-M   'P 1'
#
loop_
_entity.id
_entity.type
_entity.pdbx_description
1 polymer ?
#
loop_
_entity_poly.entity_id
_entity_poly.type
_entity_poly.pdbx_seq_one_letter_code
_entity_poly.pdbx_strand_id
1 'polypeptide(L)'
;MSSRRGLALSLALALSWPTLARAEPSSSEADTELQRGLAAYADGEYEQAIAHFKRSHALRADPNTLYAWAQATRSAGDCAAAIDLYQRFIDSGAAGESREAAVQNQQRCREQLAAEPREPAPQPVPPPAVTSPPADTPPPQRVPRDRVGPALLGSGAALVVVGIALVIVGEQLRRRQRATHDYDRFDRLDGPIDGFYVGGGVTLGVGAVVATVGGVRLARRRQPRR
;
A
#
# COMPACT_ATOMS: atom_id res chain seq x y z
N MET A 1 1.88 68.91 -65.62
CA MET A 1 1.30 68.84 -64.26
C MET A 1 0.19 67.80 -64.24
N SER A 2 0.12 67.04 -63.14
CA SER A 2 -0.92 66.09 -62.70
C SER A 2 -1.04 64.71 -63.36
N SER A 3 -0.42 63.77 -62.66
CA SER A 3 -0.71 62.33 -62.55
C SER A 3 -2.16 62.02 -62.20
N ARG A 4 -2.62 60.80 -62.51
CA ARG A 4 -3.28 59.89 -61.54
C ARG A 4 -3.39 58.47 -62.08
N ARG A 5 -2.58 57.58 -61.48
CA ARG A 5 -2.61 56.12 -61.64
C ARG A 5 -3.83 55.60 -60.87
N GLY A 6 -4.77 54.96 -61.54
CA GLY A 6 -5.90 54.27 -60.91
C GLY A 6 -5.44 52.91 -60.41
N LEU A 7 -5.49 52.71 -59.09
CA LEU A 7 -5.17 51.46 -58.41
C LEU A 7 -6.14 50.35 -58.82
N ALA A 8 -5.59 49.21 -59.25
CA ALA A 8 -6.28 47.94 -59.33
C ALA A 8 -6.50 47.41 -57.90
N LEU A 9 -7.77 47.27 -57.50
CA LEU A 9 -8.16 46.66 -56.22
C LEU A 9 -8.24 45.14 -56.41
N SER A 10 -7.13 44.44 -56.16
CA SER A 10 -7.10 42.98 -56.09
C SER A 10 -7.62 42.53 -54.72
N LEU A 11 -8.86 42.03 -54.67
CA LEU A 11 -9.47 41.47 -53.48
C LEU A 11 -8.87 40.07 -53.21
N ALA A 12 -7.79 40.02 -52.43
CA ALA A 12 -7.19 38.77 -51.97
C ALA A 12 -8.04 38.18 -50.84
N LEU A 13 -8.88 37.20 -51.17
CA LEU A 13 -9.62 36.37 -50.22
C LEU A 13 -8.60 35.49 -49.47
N ALA A 14 -8.16 35.95 -48.30
CA ALA A 14 -7.32 35.16 -47.41
C ALA A 14 -8.12 33.98 -46.88
N LEU A 15 -7.80 32.76 -47.34
CA LEU A 15 -8.30 31.53 -46.72
C LEU A 15 -7.69 31.41 -45.32
N SER A 16 -8.43 31.86 -44.31
CA SER A 16 -8.19 31.54 -42.92
C SER A 16 -8.44 30.05 -42.71
N TRP A 17 -7.37 29.25 -42.81
CA TRP A 17 -7.39 27.88 -42.31
C TRP A 17 -7.75 27.93 -40.82
N PRO A 18 -8.82 27.24 -40.37
CA PRO A 18 -9.02 27.04 -38.96
C PRO A 18 -7.85 26.17 -38.49
N THR A 19 -6.91 26.78 -37.77
CA THR A 19 -6.00 26.04 -36.90
C THR A 19 -6.88 25.32 -35.88
N LEU A 20 -7.17 24.05 -36.14
CA LEU A 20 -7.56 23.16 -35.06
C LEU A 20 -6.40 23.17 -34.07
N ALA A 21 -6.55 23.97 -33.01
CA ALA A 21 -5.73 23.86 -31.82
C ALA A 21 -5.93 22.43 -31.32
N ARG A 22 -5.03 21.54 -31.72
CA ARG A 22 -4.88 20.24 -31.09
C ARG A 22 -4.53 20.59 -29.65
N ALA A 23 -5.49 20.42 -28.73
CA ALA A 23 -5.18 20.54 -27.33
C ALA A 23 -4.06 19.52 -27.07
N GLU A 24 -2.85 20.01 -26.85
CA GLU A 24 -1.76 19.20 -26.29
C GLU A 24 -2.34 18.50 -25.06
N PRO A 25 -2.15 17.17 -24.92
CA PRO A 25 -2.64 16.45 -23.75
C PRO A 25 -2.16 17.21 -22.51
N SER A 26 -3.12 17.82 -21.81
CA SER A 26 -2.76 18.87 -20.86
C SER A 26 -2.09 18.23 -19.64
N SER A 27 -1.21 18.97 -18.97
CA SER A 27 -0.67 18.56 -17.67
C SER A 27 -1.77 18.12 -16.69
N SER A 28 -2.97 18.69 -16.83
CA SER A 28 -4.18 18.31 -16.08
C SER A 28 -4.67 16.88 -16.35
N GLU A 29 -4.51 16.35 -17.56
CA GLU A 29 -4.88 14.95 -17.86
C GLU A 29 -3.90 13.98 -17.22
N ALA A 30 -2.59 14.29 -17.28
CA ALA A 30 -1.57 13.50 -16.61
C ALA A 30 -1.81 13.44 -15.09
N ASP A 31 -2.18 14.57 -14.47
CA ASP A 31 -2.51 14.65 -13.05
C ASP A 31 -3.78 13.86 -12.72
N THR A 32 -4.79 13.92 -13.59
CA THR A 32 -6.03 13.13 -13.42
C THR A 32 -5.74 11.64 -13.43
N GLU A 33 -4.93 11.17 -14.38
CA GLU A 33 -4.53 9.76 -14.45
C GLU A 33 -3.66 9.35 -13.26
N LEU A 34 -2.76 10.22 -12.81
CA LEU A 34 -1.98 9.99 -11.60
C LEU A 34 -2.92 9.79 -10.39
N GLN A 35 -3.88 10.70 -10.18
CA GLN A 35 -4.84 10.64 -9.07
C GLN A 35 -5.69 9.36 -9.08
N ARG A 36 -6.14 8.94 -10.27
CA ARG A 36 -6.86 7.66 -10.41
C ARG A 36 -5.98 6.47 -10.04
N GLY A 37 -4.71 6.50 -10.45
CA GLY A 37 -3.74 5.49 -10.06
C GLY A 37 -3.49 5.47 -8.55
N LEU A 38 -3.38 6.63 -7.91
CA LEU A 38 -3.23 6.76 -6.45
C LEU A 38 -4.43 6.15 -5.70
N ALA A 39 -5.64 6.42 -6.18
CA ALA A 39 -6.86 5.87 -5.60
C ALA A 39 -6.87 4.33 -5.73
N ALA A 40 -6.68 3.80 -6.93
CA ALA A 40 -6.62 2.36 -7.17
C ALA A 40 -5.52 1.67 -6.34
N TYR A 41 -4.34 2.30 -6.22
CA TYR A 41 -3.25 1.78 -5.38
C TYR A 41 -3.66 1.68 -3.90
N ALA A 42 -4.29 2.73 -3.39
CA ALA A 42 -4.76 2.76 -2.01
C ALA A 42 -5.86 1.72 -1.72
N ASP A 43 -6.64 1.35 -2.74
CA ASP A 43 -7.66 0.31 -2.66
C ASP A 43 -7.09 -1.11 -2.88
N GLY A 44 -5.77 -1.25 -3.11
CA GLY A 44 -5.09 -2.53 -3.36
C GLY A 44 -5.28 -3.05 -4.79
N GLU A 45 -5.86 -2.25 -5.69
CA GLU A 45 -6.12 -2.58 -7.08
C GLU A 45 -4.89 -2.30 -7.94
N TYR A 46 -3.79 -3.01 -7.67
CA TYR A 46 -2.47 -2.69 -8.22
C TYR A 46 -2.40 -2.70 -9.74
N GLU A 47 -3.07 -3.63 -10.42
CA GLU A 47 -3.12 -3.67 -11.89
C GLU A 47 -3.83 -2.45 -12.50
N GLN A 48 -4.92 -1.99 -11.88
CA GLN A 48 -5.62 -0.79 -12.31
C GLN A 48 -4.76 0.46 -12.05
N ALA A 49 -4.08 0.50 -10.91
CA ALA A 49 -3.13 1.55 -10.58
C ALA A 49 -2.00 1.65 -11.61
N ILE A 50 -1.38 0.52 -11.96
CA ILE A 50 -0.35 0.42 -13.01
C ILE A 50 -0.86 0.97 -14.34
N ALA A 51 -2.08 0.62 -14.75
CA ALA A 51 -2.66 1.11 -16.00
C ALA A 51 -2.82 2.64 -16.01
N HIS A 52 -3.27 3.22 -14.89
CA HIS A 52 -3.39 4.66 -14.72
C HIS A 52 -2.02 5.37 -14.69
N PHE A 53 -1.04 4.84 -13.96
CA PHE A 53 0.30 5.42 -13.94
C PHE A 53 1.01 5.36 -15.30
N LYS A 54 0.82 4.28 -16.06
CA LYS A 54 1.31 4.19 -17.46
C LYS A 54 0.71 5.30 -18.34
N ARG A 55 -0.60 5.55 -18.24
CA ARG A 55 -1.25 6.63 -18.97
C ARG A 55 -0.74 8.00 -18.54
N SER A 56 -0.65 8.24 -17.23
CA SER A 56 -0.10 9.48 -16.68
C SER A 56 1.34 9.73 -17.17
N HIS A 57 2.20 8.71 -17.12
CA HIS A 57 3.58 8.80 -17.56
C HIS A 57 3.71 9.03 -19.07
N ALA A 58 2.82 8.43 -19.88
CA ALA A 58 2.77 8.65 -21.32
C ALA A 58 2.36 10.08 -21.68
N LEU A 59 1.52 10.71 -20.85
CA LEU A 59 1.13 12.11 -21.01
C LEU A 59 2.22 13.07 -20.52
N ARG A 60 2.91 12.71 -19.43
CA ARG A 60 3.98 13.50 -18.81
C ARG A 60 5.00 12.58 -18.17
N ALA A 61 6.23 12.60 -18.69
CA ALA A 61 7.35 11.78 -18.21
C ALA A 61 7.89 12.30 -16.86
N ASP A 62 7.10 12.13 -15.82
CA ASP A 62 7.36 12.65 -14.48
C ASP A 62 7.99 11.59 -13.57
N PRO A 63 9.10 11.90 -12.87
CA PRO A 63 9.74 10.99 -11.95
C PRO A 63 8.81 10.49 -10.82
N ASN A 64 7.91 11.32 -10.29
CA ASN A 64 7.04 10.90 -9.20
C ASN A 64 6.02 9.86 -9.68
N THR A 65 5.49 10.04 -10.89
CA THR A 65 4.61 9.05 -11.55
C THR A 65 5.36 7.75 -11.82
N LEU A 66 6.65 7.83 -12.17
CA LEU A 66 7.50 6.67 -12.39
C LEU A 66 7.75 5.89 -11.09
N TYR A 67 7.98 6.57 -9.96
CA TYR A 67 8.09 5.93 -8.64
C TYR A 67 6.76 5.28 -8.23
N ALA A 68 5.64 5.99 -8.37
CA ALA A 68 4.30 5.46 -8.11
C ALA A 68 4.00 4.18 -8.90
N TRP A 69 4.39 4.15 -10.18
CA TRP A 69 4.30 2.98 -11.02
C TRP A 69 5.19 1.84 -10.52
N ALA A 70 6.42 2.12 -10.12
CA ALA A 70 7.33 1.12 -9.55
C ALA A 70 6.76 0.48 -8.27
N GLN A 71 6.20 1.30 -7.36
CA GLN A 71 5.54 0.82 -6.14
C GLN A 71 4.37 -0.12 -6.48
N ALA A 72 3.45 0.30 -7.37
CA ALA A 72 2.32 -0.51 -7.80
C ALA A 72 2.75 -1.84 -8.43
N THR A 73 3.79 -1.81 -9.26
CA THR A 73 4.33 -3.01 -9.92
C THR A 73 4.93 -3.99 -8.90
N ARG A 74 5.66 -3.48 -7.90
CA ARG A 74 6.17 -4.29 -6.78
C ARG A 74 5.03 -4.90 -5.96
N SER A 75 4.02 -4.11 -5.62
CA SER A 75 2.87 -4.56 -4.80
C SER A 75 1.98 -5.54 -5.54
N ALA A 76 1.96 -5.51 -6.88
CA ALA A 76 1.35 -6.56 -7.72
C ALA A 76 2.16 -7.88 -7.74
N GLY A 77 3.36 -7.89 -7.18
CA GLY A 77 4.26 -9.06 -7.13
C GLY A 77 5.25 -9.16 -8.28
N ASP A 78 5.20 -8.25 -9.26
CA ASP A 78 6.15 -8.24 -10.39
C ASP A 78 7.45 -7.52 -9.99
N CYS A 79 8.26 -8.20 -9.20
CA CYS A 79 9.55 -7.69 -8.75
C CYS A 79 10.51 -7.42 -9.90
N ALA A 80 10.45 -8.19 -10.98
CA ALA A 80 11.33 -8.04 -12.13
C ALA A 80 11.07 -6.71 -12.84
N ALA A 81 9.81 -6.42 -13.19
CA ALA A 81 9.46 -5.15 -13.80
C ALA A 81 9.64 -3.96 -12.85
N ALA A 82 9.39 -4.15 -11.55
CA ALA A 82 9.59 -3.10 -10.55
C ALA A 82 11.06 -2.65 -10.46
N ILE A 83 12.02 -3.57 -10.55
CA ILE A 83 13.47 -3.24 -10.51
C ILE A 83 13.85 -2.26 -11.62
N ASP A 84 13.35 -2.48 -12.83
CA ASP A 84 13.62 -1.63 -13.98
C ASP A 84 13.01 -0.23 -13.79
N LEU A 85 11.80 -0.16 -13.23
CA LEU A 85 11.12 1.11 -12.96
C LEU A 85 11.84 1.92 -11.86
N TYR A 86 12.26 1.26 -10.77
CA TYR A 86 13.08 1.92 -9.75
C TYR A 86 14.42 2.40 -10.32
N GLN A 87 15.05 1.63 -11.20
CA GLN A 87 16.29 2.04 -11.84
C GLN A 87 16.09 3.32 -12.66
N ARG A 88 15.06 3.36 -13.50
CA ARG A 88 14.73 4.57 -14.29
C ARG A 88 14.42 5.78 -13.40
N PHE A 89 13.74 5.57 -12.27
CA PHE A 89 13.49 6.63 -11.31
C PHE A 89 14.79 7.14 -10.68
N ILE A 90 15.70 6.26 -10.27
CA ILE A 90 17.03 6.62 -9.74
C ILE A 90 17.84 7.39 -10.80
N ASP A 91 17.79 6.95 -12.05
CA ASP A 91 18.51 7.56 -13.17
C ASP A 91 17.91 8.89 -13.64
N SER A 92 16.66 9.19 -13.26
CA SER A 92 16.01 10.47 -13.58
C SER A 92 16.60 11.68 -12.84
N GLY A 93 17.52 11.46 -11.90
CA GLY A 93 18.11 12.51 -11.06
C GLY A 93 17.29 12.81 -9.79
N ALA A 94 16.28 11.99 -9.47
CA ALA A 94 15.57 12.05 -8.21
C ALA A 94 16.56 11.94 -7.03
N ALA A 95 16.32 12.68 -5.95
CA ALA A 95 17.21 12.77 -4.79
C ALA A 95 16.42 12.73 -3.47
N GLY A 96 17.14 12.63 -2.35
CA GLY A 96 16.56 12.57 -1.01
C GLY A 96 15.84 11.25 -0.72
N GLU A 97 14.86 11.31 0.17
CA GLU A 97 14.19 10.14 0.75
C GLU A 97 13.55 9.23 -0.31
N SER A 98 12.88 9.78 -1.33
CA SER A 98 12.27 8.96 -2.38
C SER A 98 13.31 8.16 -3.18
N ARG A 99 14.49 8.72 -3.43
CA ARG A 99 15.59 7.99 -4.10
C ARG A 99 16.11 6.86 -3.21
N GLU A 100 16.28 7.12 -1.92
CA GLU A 100 16.72 6.10 -0.95
C GLU A 100 15.69 4.97 -0.84
N ALA A 101 14.40 5.31 -0.76
CA ALA A 101 13.30 4.35 -0.76
C ALA A 101 13.28 3.51 -2.04
N ALA A 102 13.47 4.12 -3.21
CA ALA A 102 13.57 3.40 -4.47
C ALA A 102 14.75 2.41 -4.50
N VAL A 103 15.93 2.81 -4.01
CA VAL A 103 17.09 1.92 -3.89
C VAL A 103 16.80 0.74 -2.97
N GLN A 104 16.18 0.99 -1.82
CA GLN A 104 15.81 -0.06 -0.86
C GLN A 104 14.75 -1.02 -1.46
N ASN A 105 13.73 -0.50 -2.14
CA ASN A 105 12.68 -1.30 -2.77
C ASN A 105 13.23 -2.15 -3.91
N GLN A 106 14.11 -1.57 -4.73
CA GLN A 106 14.83 -2.29 -5.77
C GLN A 106 15.66 -3.44 -5.19
N GLN A 107 16.35 -3.21 -4.08
CA GLN A 107 17.14 -4.25 -3.40
C GLN A 107 16.25 -5.36 -2.83
N ARG A 108 15.14 -5.01 -2.18
CA ARG A 108 14.14 -5.99 -1.69
C ARG A 108 13.63 -6.88 -2.83
N CYS A 109 13.29 -6.31 -3.97
CA CYS A 109 12.89 -7.08 -5.15
C CYS A 109 13.99 -8.04 -5.63
N ARG A 110 15.25 -7.59 -5.67
CA ARG A 110 16.39 -8.45 -6.07
C ARG A 110 16.57 -9.64 -5.13
N GLU A 111 16.44 -9.40 -3.83
CA GLU A 111 16.53 -10.44 -2.82
C GLU A 111 15.39 -11.45 -2.95
N GLN A 112 14.15 -10.99 -3.17
CA GLN A 112 13.00 -11.86 -3.40
C GLN A 112 13.23 -12.78 -4.61
N LEU A 113 13.64 -12.22 -5.74
CA LEU A 113 13.91 -13.01 -6.95
C LEU A 113 15.11 -13.95 -6.81
N ALA A 114 16.09 -13.62 -5.95
CA ALA A 114 17.21 -14.50 -5.65
C ALA A 114 16.82 -15.65 -4.68
N ALA A 115 15.85 -15.41 -3.79
CA ALA A 115 15.35 -16.37 -2.82
C ALA A 115 14.36 -17.37 -3.43
N GLU A 116 13.69 -17.02 -4.54
CA GLU A 116 12.83 -17.95 -5.26
C GLU A 116 13.64 -19.19 -5.69
N PRO A 117 13.28 -20.40 -5.19
CA PRO A 117 13.97 -21.62 -5.57
C PRO A 117 13.88 -21.80 -7.08
N ARG A 118 15.03 -21.63 -7.75
CA ARG A 118 15.17 -22.04 -9.14
C ARG A 118 14.87 -23.53 -9.15
N GLU A 119 13.75 -23.92 -9.78
CA GLU A 119 13.30 -25.32 -9.80
C GLU A 119 14.52 -26.18 -10.16
N PRO A 120 14.97 -27.06 -9.25
CA PRO A 120 16.11 -27.91 -9.54
C PRO A 120 15.77 -28.67 -10.82
N ALA A 121 16.67 -28.64 -11.80
CA ALA A 121 16.59 -29.56 -12.94
C ALA A 121 16.26 -30.95 -12.39
N PRO A 122 15.30 -31.69 -12.99
CA PRO A 122 14.71 -32.87 -12.37
C PRO A 122 15.82 -33.82 -11.91
N GLN A 123 16.06 -33.83 -10.59
CA GLN A 123 16.95 -34.81 -9.99
C GLN A 123 16.21 -36.15 -10.04
N PRO A 124 16.88 -37.27 -10.37
CA PRO A 124 16.27 -38.58 -10.33
C PRO A 124 15.64 -38.79 -8.95
N VAL A 125 14.33 -38.98 -8.91
CA VAL A 125 13.58 -39.20 -7.66
C VAL A 125 14.13 -40.49 -7.01
N PRO A 126 14.75 -40.45 -5.82
CA PRO A 126 15.06 -41.67 -5.09
C PRO A 126 13.75 -42.39 -4.70
N PRO A 127 13.72 -43.73 -4.70
CA PRO A 127 12.52 -44.49 -4.38
C PRO A 127 11.98 -44.12 -2.98
N PRO A 128 10.65 -44.17 -2.78
CA PRO A 128 10.01 -43.72 -1.55
C PRO A 128 10.53 -44.53 -0.35
N ALA A 129 11.11 -43.83 0.63
CA ALA A 129 11.36 -44.39 1.95
C ALA A 129 10.01 -44.65 2.63
N VAL A 130 9.84 -45.90 3.04
CA VAL A 130 8.64 -46.41 3.72
C VAL A 130 8.45 -45.66 5.03
N THR A 131 7.23 -45.19 5.26
CA THR A 131 6.74 -44.54 6.48
C THR A 131 7.04 -45.34 7.74
N SER A 132 7.66 -44.71 8.73
CA SER A 132 7.70 -45.21 10.11
C SER A 132 6.31 -45.04 10.79
N PRO A 133 5.91 -45.94 11.71
CA PRO A 133 4.64 -45.86 12.43
C PRO A 133 4.54 -44.62 13.34
N PRO A 134 3.32 -44.15 13.69
CA PRO A 134 3.14 -43.05 14.62
C PRO A 134 3.55 -43.46 16.03
N ALA A 135 4.32 -42.61 16.70
CA ALA A 135 4.62 -42.75 18.12
C ALA A 135 3.39 -42.41 18.98
N ASP A 136 3.20 -43.21 20.03
CA ASP A 136 2.16 -43.05 21.05
C ASP A 136 2.07 -41.63 21.62
N THR A 137 0.86 -41.10 21.65
CA THR A 137 0.52 -39.87 22.36
C THR A 137 0.56 -40.13 23.88
N PRO A 138 1.28 -39.33 24.69
CA PRO A 138 1.19 -39.43 26.14
C PRO A 138 -0.17 -38.89 26.64
N PRO A 139 -0.72 -39.43 27.74
CA PRO A 139 -2.03 -39.02 28.26
C PRO A 139 -2.02 -37.57 28.78
N PRO A 140 -3.15 -36.85 28.70
CA PRO A 140 -3.24 -35.46 29.13
C PRO A 140 -3.04 -35.33 30.64
N GLN A 141 -1.99 -34.61 31.04
CA GLN A 141 -1.81 -34.20 32.43
C GLN A 141 -2.83 -33.12 32.79
N ARG A 142 -3.59 -33.35 33.87
CA ARG A 142 -4.52 -32.37 34.41
C ARG A 142 -3.74 -31.27 35.11
N VAL A 143 -3.75 -30.06 34.54
CA VAL A 143 -3.22 -28.86 35.19
C VAL A 143 -4.03 -28.56 36.47
N PRO A 144 -3.37 -28.38 37.63
CA PRO A 144 -4.03 -27.97 38.86
C PRO A 144 -4.66 -26.58 38.69
N ARG A 145 -5.96 -26.47 38.98
CA ARG A 145 -6.60 -25.17 39.16
C ARG A 145 -6.23 -24.65 40.53
N ASP A 146 -5.55 -23.51 40.59
CA ASP A 146 -5.74 -22.60 41.71
C ASP A 146 -5.36 -21.14 41.45
N ARG A 147 -6.28 -20.27 41.92
CA ARG A 147 -6.10 -18.91 42.48
C ARG A 147 -5.34 -17.84 41.67
N VAL A 148 -5.90 -17.41 40.54
CA VAL A 148 -5.57 -16.07 39.98
C VAL A 148 -6.84 -15.33 39.51
N GLY A 149 -7.91 -15.41 40.31
CA GLY A 149 -9.21 -14.80 39.98
C GLY A 149 -9.30 -13.27 40.16
N PRO A 150 -8.68 -12.64 41.18
CA PRO A 150 -8.90 -11.21 41.42
C PRO A 150 -8.01 -10.26 40.60
N ALA A 151 -6.85 -10.71 40.12
CA ALA A 151 -5.85 -9.83 39.49
C ALA A 151 -6.17 -9.42 38.04
N LEU A 152 -7.14 -10.08 37.38
CA LEU A 152 -7.43 -9.91 35.94
C LEU A 152 -8.46 -8.81 35.61
N LEU A 153 -9.08 -8.17 36.60
CA LEU A 153 -10.08 -7.12 36.36
C LEU A 153 -9.50 -5.70 36.27
N GLY A 154 -8.33 -5.44 36.86
CA GLY A 154 -7.69 -4.11 36.84
C GLY A 154 -6.99 -3.78 35.50
N SER A 155 -6.46 -4.79 34.81
CA SER A 155 -5.69 -4.62 33.57
C SER A 155 -6.55 -4.34 32.33
N GLY A 156 -7.80 -4.80 32.31
CA GLY A 156 -8.69 -4.64 31.16
C GLY A 156 -9.19 -3.20 30.93
N ALA A 157 -9.51 -2.46 31.99
CA ALA A 157 -10.03 -1.09 31.87
C ALA A 157 -8.95 -0.09 31.41
N ALA A 158 -7.70 -0.28 31.85
CA ALA A 158 -6.58 0.55 31.45
C ALA A 158 -6.29 0.46 29.94
N LEU A 159 -6.42 -0.75 29.35
CA LEU A 159 -6.21 -0.97 27.92
C LEU A 159 -7.27 -0.29 27.04
N VAL A 160 -8.51 -0.17 27.49
CA VAL A 160 -9.58 0.54 26.75
C VAL A 160 -9.33 2.04 26.70
N VAL A 161 -8.88 2.65 27.80
CA VAL A 161 -8.58 4.10 27.85
C VAL A 161 -7.40 4.46 26.96
N VAL A 162 -6.33 3.65 26.98
CA VAL A 162 -5.19 3.82 26.08
C VAL A 162 -5.62 3.66 24.62
N GLY A 163 -6.49 2.69 24.32
CA GLY A 163 -7.05 2.50 22.97
C GLY A 163 -7.83 3.72 22.46
N ILE A 164 -8.69 4.32 23.29
CA ILE A 164 -9.47 5.50 22.91
C ILE A 164 -8.57 6.72 22.68
N ALA A 165 -7.56 6.93 23.53
CA ALA A 165 -6.60 8.02 23.38
C ALA A 165 -5.83 7.92 22.04
N LEU A 166 -5.43 6.72 21.64
CA LEU A 166 -4.74 6.48 20.37
C LEU A 166 -5.66 6.76 19.17
N VAL A 167 -6.95 6.42 19.24
CA VAL A 167 -7.93 6.73 18.18
C VAL A 167 -8.12 8.24 18.03
N ILE A 168 -8.24 8.98 19.13
CA ILE A 168 -8.44 10.43 19.11
C ILE A 168 -7.21 11.15 18.55
N VAL A 169 -6.00 10.75 18.97
CA VAL A 169 -4.74 11.31 18.46
C VAL A 169 -4.57 10.98 16.97
N GLY A 170 -4.91 9.76 16.55
CA GLY A 170 -4.90 9.35 15.14
C GLY A 170 -5.81 10.21 14.26
N GLU A 171 -7.02 10.52 14.74
CA GLU A 171 -7.98 11.34 13.99
C GLU A 171 -7.60 12.85 13.97
N GLN A 172 -6.89 13.34 14.99
CA GLN A 172 -6.32 14.69 14.99
C GLN A 172 -5.17 14.86 14.01
N LEU A 173 -4.31 13.85 13.87
CA LEU A 173 -3.24 13.83 12.87
C LEU A 173 -3.81 13.81 11.44
N ARG A 174 -4.91 13.06 11.21
CA ARG A 174 -5.63 13.04 9.92
C ARG A 174 -6.19 14.40 9.49
N ARG A 175 -6.62 15.25 10.42
CA ARG A 175 -7.16 16.59 10.10
C ARG A 175 -6.08 17.63 9.83
N ARG A 176 -4.91 17.52 10.47
CA ARG A 176 -3.78 18.47 10.26
C ARG A 176 -3.03 18.27 8.94
N GLN A 177 -3.15 17.10 8.32
CA GLN A 177 -2.40 16.76 7.11
C GLN A 177 -3.11 17.11 5.78
N ARG A 178 -4.29 17.73 5.81
CA ARG A 178 -5.02 18.13 4.58
C ARG A 178 -4.41 19.34 3.84
N ALA A 179 -3.19 19.76 4.16
CA ALA A 179 -2.64 21.04 3.69
C ALA A 179 -1.30 20.97 2.91
N THR A 180 -0.67 19.82 2.70
CA THR A 180 0.60 19.76 1.92
C THR A 180 0.77 18.42 1.19
N HIS A 181 0.85 18.51 -0.14
CA HIS A 181 1.30 17.56 -1.17
C HIS A 181 1.08 16.04 -1.00
N ASP A 182 0.28 15.51 -1.93
CA ASP A 182 -0.32 14.17 -2.02
C ASP A 182 0.66 12.97 -2.18
N TYR A 183 1.98 13.20 -2.23
CA TYR A 183 2.99 12.16 -2.55
C TYR A 183 3.48 11.35 -1.34
N ASP A 184 3.50 11.93 -0.13
CA ASP A 184 3.87 11.24 1.12
C ASP A 184 2.89 10.10 1.50
N ARG A 185 1.84 9.89 0.70
CA ARG A 185 0.86 8.82 0.89
C ARG A 185 1.44 7.45 0.56
N PHE A 186 2.31 7.31 -0.44
CA PHE A 186 2.88 6.02 -0.83
C PHE A 186 3.80 5.44 0.23
N ASP A 187 4.75 6.22 0.73
CA ASP A 187 5.71 5.76 1.73
C ASP A 187 5.01 5.39 3.05
N ARG A 188 3.82 5.95 3.30
CA ARG A 188 2.97 5.57 4.44
C ARG A 188 2.12 4.31 4.21
N LEU A 189 1.79 3.98 2.97
CA LEU A 189 1.08 2.74 2.62
C LEU A 189 2.04 1.54 2.58
N ASP A 190 3.32 1.78 2.30
CA ASP A 190 4.39 0.76 2.25
C ASP A 190 5.33 0.75 3.47
N GLY A 191 5.10 1.63 4.45
CA GLY A 191 5.75 1.53 5.76
C GLY A 191 5.53 0.13 6.35
N PRO A 192 6.38 -0.37 7.27
CA PRO A 192 6.36 -1.76 7.73
C PRO A 192 5.02 -2.15 8.37
N ILE A 193 4.07 -2.54 7.53
CA ILE A 193 2.78 -3.12 7.85
C ILE A 193 2.94 -4.64 8.06
N ASP A 194 4.16 -5.17 8.01
CA ASP A 194 4.47 -6.53 8.50
C ASP A 194 4.47 -6.63 10.04
N GLY A 195 4.38 -5.50 10.78
CA GLY A 195 4.46 -5.50 12.24
C GLY A 195 3.19 -5.09 13.01
N PHE A 196 2.31 -4.25 12.45
CA PHE A 196 1.30 -3.56 13.26
C PHE A 196 -0.17 -3.94 13.01
N TYR A 197 -0.50 -4.62 11.90
CA TYR A 197 -1.89 -5.07 11.66
C TYR A 197 -2.27 -6.35 12.43
N VAL A 198 -1.29 -7.10 12.94
CA VAL A 198 -1.52 -8.24 13.86
C VAL A 198 -1.68 -7.78 15.31
N GLY A 199 -1.23 -6.59 15.70
CA GLY A 199 -1.25 -6.13 17.10
C GLY A 199 -2.54 -5.41 17.53
N GLY A 200 -3.10 -4.54 16.69
CA GLY A 200 -4.21 -3.66 17.07
C GLY A 200 -5.58 -4.34 17.11
N GLY A 201 -5.89 -5.16 16.11
CA GLY A 201 -7.15 -5.92 16.06
C GLY A 201 -7.19 -7.05 17.10
N VAL A 202 -6.06 -7.70 17.33
CA VAL A 202 -5.92 -8.81 18.29
C VAL A 202 -6.02 -8.31 19.73
N THR A 203 -5.49 -7.12 20.07
CA THR A 203 -5.57 -6.60 21.45
C THR A 203 -7.00 -6.19 21.84
N LEU A 204 -7.77 -5.58 20.93
CA LEU A 204 -9.20 -5.27 21.19
C LEU A 204 -10.06 -6.55 21.25
N GLY A 205 -9.82 -7.51 20.37
CA GLY A 205 -10.53 -8.79 20.38
C GLY A 205 -10.27 -9.62 21.64
N VAL A 206 -8.99 -9.75 22.03
CA VAL A 206 -8.60 -10.48 23.24
C VAL A 206 -9.11 -9.79 24.51
N GLY A 207 -9.07 -8.46 24.58
CA GLY A 207 -9.59 -7.69 25.72
C GLY A 207 -11.09 -7.92 25.97
N ALA A 208 -11.92 -7.91 24.92
CA ALA A 208 -13.35 -8.14 25.02
C ALA A 208 -13.71 -9.58 25.43
N VAL A 209 -12.97 -10.58 24.92
CA VAL A 209 -13.15 -12.00 25.28
C VAL A 209 -12.80 -12.25 26.75
N VAL A 210 -11.71 -11.65 27.25
CA VAL A 210 -11.31 -11.79 28.67
C VAL A 210 -12.35 -11.16 29.60
N ALA A 211 -12.90 -10.00 29.26
CA ALA A 211 -13.92 -9.32 30.05
C ALA A 211 -15.24 -10.11 30.14
N THR A 212 -15.70 -10.69 29.02
CA THR A 212 -16.94 -11.47 28.97
C THR A 212 -16.84 -12.79 29.74
N VAL A 213 -15.74 -13.53 29.59
CA VAL A 213 -15.50 -14.78 30.35
C VAL A 213 -15.37 -14.50 31.85
N GLY A 214 -14.73 -13.38 32.23
CA GLY A 214 -14.67 -12.91 33.61
C GLY A 214 -16.06 -12.62 34.20
N GLY A 215 -16.92 -11.92 33.45
CA GLY A 215 -18.29 -11.60 33.86
C GLY A 215 -19.17 -12.83 34.09
N VAL A 216 -19.14 -13.80 33.17
CA VAL A 216 -19.96 -15.04 33.26
C VAL A 216 -19.56 -15.88 34.47
N ARG A 217 -18.27 -15.97 34.79
CA ARG A 217 -17.81 -16.71 35.98
C ARG A 217 -18.25 -16.07 37.29
N LEU A 218 -18.30 -14.74 37.35
CA LEU A 218 -18.74 -14.02 38.55
C LEU A 218 -20.24 -14.18 38.78
N ALA A 219 -21.04 -14.13 37.71
CA ALA A 219 -22.48 -14.33 37.76
C ALA A 219 -22.84 -15.73 38.30
N ARG A 220 -22.11 -16.77 37.87
CA ARG A 220 -22.30 -18.15 38.36
C ARG A 220 -21.88 -18.36 39.81
N ARG A 221 -20.96 -17.56 40.36
CA ARG A 221 -20.60 -17.59 41.79
C ARG A 221 -21.62 -16.88 42.68
N ARG A 222 -22.37 -15.92 42.14
CA ARG A 222 -23.38 -15.15 42.90
C ARG A 222 -24.76 -15.78 42.90
N GLN A 223 -25.01 -16.84 42.13
CA GLN A 223 -26.25 -17.60 42.23
C GLN A 223 -26.22 -18.45 43.52
N PRO A 224 -27.08 -18.17 44.52
CA PRO A 224 -27.19 -19.03 45.68
C PRO A 224 -27.74 -20.38 45.22
N ARG A 225 -27.10 -21.47 45.65
CA ARG A 225 -27.65 -22.81 45.52
C ARG A 225 -28.97 -22.84 46.32
N ARG A 226 -30.09 -23.01 45.61
CA ARG A 226 -31.38 -23.32 46.25
C ARG A 226 -31.32 -24.70 46.89
#